data_AF-A0AA39JHK8-F1
#
_entry.id   AF-A0AA39JHK8-F1
#
_cell.length_a   1.000
_cell.length_b   1.000
_cell.length_c   1.000
_cell.angle_alpha   90.00
_cell.angle_beta   90.00
_cell.angle_gamma   90.00
#
_symmetry.space_group_name_H-M   'P 1'
#
loop_
_entity.id
_entity.type
_entity.pdbx_description
1 polymer ?
#
loop_
_entity_poly.entity_id
_entity_poly.type
_entity_poly.pdbx_seq_one_letter_code
_entity_poly.pdbx_strand_id
1 'polypeptide(L)'
;MGSLLYESDTACRVLTDLLAKRVPRAFTVFLENQCLWFLGNHTFHEASVPMVREYVAGISAMQHGSDGAVDEAMHLDNLHIPQNLFTACSILGIKDIDRTVIRTDITRLVQLRPRDVAWDECRGKLRDLVQADGGDFFSQQRVWSIPDEEFRLLQTDEIQAEKDNIRYVIHVLNNFFDDGAHTIMGRLDRFLGRCPGRKLKDKAEQEQQV
;
A
#
# COMPACT_ATOMS: atom_id res chain seq x y z
N MET A 1 25.62 6.20 16.74
CA MET A 1 24.49 6.41 15.80
C MET A 1 23.80 5.08 15.49
N GLY A 2 23.54 4.24 16.52
CA GLY A 2 22.95 2.89 16.38
C GLY A 2 21.66 2.69 17.19
N SER A 3 21.39 3.50 18.23
CA SER A 3 20.18 3.39 19.07
C SER A 3 18.90 3.71 18.31
N LEU A 4 18.90 4.79 17.51
CA LEU A 4 17.70 5.27 16.81
C LEU A 4 17.19 4.29 15.74
N LEU A 5 18.10 3.54 15.11
CA LEU A 5 17.76 2.54 14.09
C LEU A 5 17.01 1.35 14.70
N TYR A 6 17.51 0.82 15.83
CA TYR A 6 16.91 -0.30 16.55
C TYR A 6 15.53 0.05 17.16
N GLU A 7 15.38 1.28 17.66
CA GLU A 7 14.12 1.78 18.20
C GLU A 7 13.04 1.92 17.12
N SER A 8 13.42 2.37 15.91
CA SER A 8 12.47 2.50 14.78
C SER A 8 11.94 1.16 14.28
N ASP A 9 12.77 0.12 14.24
CA ASP A 9 12.38 -1.25 13.87
C ASP A 9 11.42 -1.84 14.91
N THR A 10 11.69 -1.60 16.19
CA THR A 10 10.82 -2.03 17.28
C THR A 10 9.45 -1.37 17.18
N ALA A 11 9.42 -0.06 16.95
CA ALA A 11 8.18 0.68 16.75
C ALA A 11 7.40 0.17 15.52
N CYS A 12 8.07 -0.08 14.40
CA CYS A 12 7.45 -0.65 13.20
C CYS A 12 6.83 -2.02 13.47
N ARG A 13 7.54 -2.90 14.20
CA ARG A 13 7.02 -4.24 14.57
C ARG A 13 5.80 -4.15 15.48
N VAL A 14 5.86 -3.33 16.53
CA VAL A 14 4.72 -3.13 17.44
C VAL A 14 3.52 -2.58 16.68
N LEU A 15 3.72 -1.58 15.83
CA LEU A 15 2.62 -1.00 15.06
C LEU A 15 2.07 -2.00 14.04
N THR A 16 2.93 -2.81 13.40
CA THR A 16 2.52 -3.91 12.52
C THR A 16 1.60 -4.88 13.25
N ASP A 17 1.97 -5.36 14.44
CA ASP A 17 1.16 -6.30 15.22
C ASP A 17 -0.23 -5.74 15.56
N LEU A 18 -0.31 -4.44 15.86
CA LEU A 18 -1.57 -3.77 16.17
C LEU A 18 -2.43 -3.55 14.92
N LEU A 19 -1.83 -3.19 13.78
CA LEU A 19 -2.50 -3.06 12.49
C LEU A 19 -3.04 -4.40 11.99
N ALA A 20 -2.25 -5.49 12.15
CA ALA A 20 -2.65 -6.85 11.80
C ALA A 20 -3.86 -7.31 12.62
N LYS A 21 -3.91 -6.95 13.91
CA LYS A 21 -5.05 -7.19 14.81
C LYS A 21 -6.23 -6.23 14.59
N ARG A 22 -6.15 -5.36 13.57
CA ARG A 22 -7.18 -4.37 13.22
C ARG A 22 -7.56 -3.44 14.38
N VAL A 23 -6.61 -3.12 15.26
CA VAL A 23 -6.86 -2.20 16.38
C VAL A 23 -7.10 -0.79 15.82
N PRO A 24 -8.28 -0.18 15.99
CA PRO A 24 -8.60 1.13 15.39
C PRO A 24 -7.59 2.22 15.75
N ARG A 25 -7.13 2.23 17.01
CA ARG A 25 -6.14 3.20 17.50
C ARG A 25 -4.80 3.12 16.75
N ALA A 26 -4.43 1.96 16.23
CA ALA A 26 -3.19 1.80 15.45
C ALA A 26 -3.27 2.55 14.12
N PHE A 27 -4.41 2.51 13.44
CA PHE A 27 -4.64 3.29 12.22
C PHE A 27 -4.60 4.79 12.52
N THR A 28 -5.27 5.23 13.59
CA THR A 28 -5.20 6.63 14.04
C THR A 28 -3.76 7.06 14.31
N VAL A 29 -2.98 6.27 15.05
CA VAL A 29 -1.56 6.55 15.32
C VAL A 29 -0.76 6.64 14.02
N PHE A 30 -1.00 5.73 13.07
CA PHE A 30 -0.31 5.75 11.78
C PHE A 30 -0.58 7.05 11.00
N LEU A 31 -1.83 7.53 11.04
CA LEU A 31 -2.24 8.78 10.39
C LEU A 31 -1.69 10.02 11.12
N GLU A 32 -1.91 10.12 12.43
CA GLU A 32 -1.53 11.26 13.27
C GLU A 32 -0.01 11.49 13.27
N ASN A 33 0.78 10.40 13.23
CA ASN A 33 2.24 10.48 13.17
C ASN A 33 2.78 10.58 11.73
N GLN A 34 1.90 10.72 10.74
CA GLN A 34 2.26 10.85 9.32
C GLN A 34 3.27 9.78 8.88
N CYS A 35 3.04 8.51 9.27
CA CYS A 35 4.06 7.46 9.13
C CYS A 35 4.59 7.31 7.70
N LEU A 36 3.75 7.42 6.67
CA LEU A 36 4.23 7.37 5.27
C LEU A 36 5.13 8.56 4.92
N TRP A 37 4.77 9.77 5.33
CA TRP A 37 5.63 10.93 5.10
C TRP A 37 6.95 10.80 5.87
N PHE A 38 6.89 10.35 7.13
CA PHE A 38 8.09 10.11 7.93
C PHE A 38 9.01 9.09 7.25
N LEU A 39 8.49 7.91 6.91
CA LEU A 39 9.26 6.88 6.22
C LEU A 39 9.83 7.39 4.90
N GLY A 40 9.03 8.12 4.12
CA GLY A 40 9.42 8.66 2.81
C GLY A 40 10.57 9.65 2.83
N ASN A 41 10.88 10.23 3.99
CA ASN A 41 11.98 11.17 4.18
C ASN A 41 13.18 10.57 4.93
N HIS A 42 13.14 9.27 5.21
CA HIS A 42 14.20 8.55 5.90
C HIS A 42 14.62 7.34 5.07
N THR A 43 15.76 6.75 5.45
CA THR A 43 16.14 5.43 4.95
C THR A 43 15.03 4.43 5.26
N PHE A 44 14.67 3.61 4.27
CA PHE A 44 13.66 2.59 4.48
C PHE A 44 14.24 1.43 5.29
N HIS A 45 13.41 0.95 6.20
CA HIS A 45 13.72 -0.18 7.05
C HIS A 45 12.91 -1.38 6.60
N GLU A 46 13.50 -2.57 6.61
CA GLU A 46 12.76 -3.82 6.31
C GLU A 46 11.49 -3.94 7.16
N ALA A 47 11.55 -3.55 8.43
CA ALA A 47 10.41 -3.59 9.34
C ALA A 47 9.23 -2.71 8.88
N SER A 48 9.45 -1.74 7.99
CA SER A 48 8.40 -0.89 7.44
C SER A 48 7.52 -1.61 6.40
N VAL A 49 8.04 -2.64 5.72
CA VAL A 49 7.30 -3.40 4.70
C VAL A 49 6.04 -4.06 5.27
N PRO A 50 6.11 -4.91 6.32
CA PRO A 50 4.92 -5.51 6.89
C PRO A 50 3.99 -4.46 7.53
N MET A 51 4.53 -3.36 8.07
CA MET A 51 3.73 -2.28 8.64
C MET A 51 2.85 -1.60 7.59
N VAL A 52 3.43 -1.20 6.45
CA VAL A 52 2.70 -0.58 5.33
C VAL A 52 1.73 -1.58 4.71
N ARG A 53 2.13 -2.85 4.56
CA ARG A 53 1.26 -3.94 4.09
C ARG A 53 0.00 -4.06 4.93
N GLU A 54 0.15 -4.11 6.26
CA GLU A 54 -0.98 -4.25 7.17
C GLU A 54 -1.85 -3.00 7.24
N TYR A 55 -1.26 -1.81 7.11
CA TYR A 55 -2.02 -0.57 6.99
C TYR A 55 -2.92 -0.59 5.74
N VAL A 56 -2.37 -0.92 4.57
CA VAL A 56 -3.12 -1.04 3.30
C VAL A 56 -4.19 -2.14 3.39
N ALA A 57 -3.86 -3.29 3.99
CA ALA A 57 -4.80 -4.37 4.20
C ALA A 57 -5.97 -3.99 5.12
N GLY A 58 -5.70 -3.23 6.17
CA GLY A 58 -6.72 -2.73 7.08
C GLY A 58 -7.66 -1.73 6.41
N ILE A 59 -7.13 -0.77 5.64
CA ILE A 59 -7.98 0.16 4.88
C ILE A 59 -8.87 -0.61 3.92
N SER A 60 -8.32 -1.59 3.20
CA SER A 60 -9.09 -2.46 2.31
C SER A 60 -10.23 -3.17 3.05
N ALA A 61 -9.99 -3.71 4.25
CA ALA A 61 -11.02 -4.34 5.07
C ALA A 61 -12.11 -3.36 5.52
N MET A 62 -11.74 -2.11 5.86
CA MET A 62 -12.69 -1.04 6.20
C MET A 62 -13.63 -0.74 5.03
N GLN A 63 -13.12 -0.65 3.79
CA GLN A 63 -13.96 -0.37 2.61
C GLN A 63 -15.05 -1.42 2.37
N HIS A 64 -14.77 -2.67 2.76
CA HIS A 64 -15.71 -3.78 2.59
C HIS A 64 -16.68 -3.92 3.78
N GLY A 65 -16.69 -2.95 4.70
CA GLY A 65 -17.59 -2.93 5.85
C GLY A 65 -17.27 -3.99 6.91
N SER A 66 -16.05 -4.55 6.89
CA SER A 66 -15.66 -5.63 7.78
C SER A 66 -15.23 -5.13 9.17
N ASP A 67 -14.83 -3.87 9.30
CA ASP A 67 -14.38 -3.26 10.57
C ASP A 67 -15.02 -1.88 10.74
N GLY A 68 -15.86 -1.74 11.76
CA GLY A 68 -16.51 -0.48 12.12
C GLY A 68 -15.57 0.43 12.93
N ALA A 69 -15.72 1.74 12.69
CA ALA A 69 -15.25 2.86 13.53
C ALA A 69 -13.88 3.52 13.24
N VAL A 70 -13.36 3.43 12.01
CA VAL A 70 -12.27 4.32 11.54
C VAL A 70 -12.73 5.07 10.30
N ASP A 71 -12.36 6.35 10.18
CA ASP A 71 -12.67 7.18 9.01
C ASP A 71 -11.84 6.73 7.80
N GLU A 72 -12.33 5.71 7.09
CA GLU A 72 -11.75 5.17 5.86
C GLU A 72 -11.36 6.27 4.86
N ALA A 73 -12.21 7.30 4.70
CA ALA A 73 -11.98 8.36 3.74
C ALA A 73 -10.71 9.14 4.07
N MET A 74 -10.49 9.48 5.35
CA MET A 74 -9.25 10.14 5.79
C MET A 74 -8.00 9.29 5.49
N HIS A 75 -8.08 7.98 5.69
CA HIS A 75 -6.96 7.08 5.39
C HIS A 75 -6.66 7.00 3.90
N LEU A 76 -7.71 6.92 3.07
CA LEU A 76 -7.57 6.92 1.62
C LEU A 76 -7.00 8.24 1.10
N ASP A 77 -7.51 9.37 1.60
CA ASP A 77 -7.05 10.70 1.19
C ASP A 77 -5.57 10.89 1.56
N ASN A 78 -5.17 10.52 2.78
CA ASN A 78 -3.77 10.57 3.19
C ASN A 78 -2.88 9.66 2.34
N LEU A 79 -3.33 8.43 2.05
CA LEU A 79 -2.57 7.47 1.25
C LEU A 79 -2.38 7.93 -0.21
N HIS A 80 -3.36 8.63 -0.78
CA HIS A 80 -3.34 9.12 -2.16
C HIS A 80 -2.75 10.52 -2.31
N ILE A 81 -2.17 11.10 -1.24
CA ILE A 81 -1.20 12.18 -1.41
C ILE A 81 -0.04 11.63 -2.25
N PRO A 82 0.37 12.27 -3.36
CA PRO A 82 1.31 11.67 -4.31
C PRO A 82 2.63 11.21 -3.69
N GLN A 83 3.13 11.94 -2.69
CA GLN A 83 4.34 11.54 -1.96
C GLN A 83 4.13 10.28 -1.11
N ASN A 84 3.00 10.19 -0.38
CA ASN A 84 2.69 9.04 0.45
C ASN A 84 2.45 7.79 -0.39
N LEU A 85 1.79 7.94 -1.55
CA LEU A 85 1.54 6.85 -2.48
C LEU A 85 2.86 6.32 -3.05
N PHE A 86 3.75 7.22 -3.48
CA PHE A 86 5.10 6.86 -3.90
C PHE A 86 5.88 6.13 -2.81
N THR A 87 5.85 6.62 -1.57
CA THR A 87 6.50 5.95 -0.44
C THR A 87 5.93 4.56 -0.20
N ALA A 88 4.60 4.41 -0.18
CA ALA A 88 3.95 3.11 0.02
C ALA A 88 4.36 2.12 -1.09
N CYS A 89 4.30 2.53 -2.36
CA CYS A 89 4.74 1.69 -3.48
C CYS A 89 6.21 1.31 -3.40
N SER A 90 7.07 2.25 -2.99
CA SER A 90 8.50 2.00 -2.88
C SER A 90 8.80 1.00 -1.75
N ILE A 91 8.21 1.18 -0.58
CA ILE A 91 8.35 0.26 0.56
C ILE A 91 7.83 -1.14 0.21
N LEU A 92 6.63 -1.25 -0.37
CA LEU A 92 6.07 -2.55 -0.77
C LEU A 92 6.85 -3.22 -1.90
N GLY A 93 7.64 -2.46 -2.65
CA GLY A 93 8.55 -2.96 -3.67
C GLY A 93 9.94 -3.33 -3.14
N ILE A 94 10.26 -3.08 -1.88
CA ILE A 94 11.58 -3.37 -1.32
C ILE A 94 11.60 -4.74 -0.65
N LYS A 95 12.73 -5.43 -0.84
CA LYS A 95 13.19 -6.61 -0.10
C LYS A 95 12.34 -7.90 -0.14
N ASP A 96 11.14 -7.90 -0.74
CA ASP A 96 10.44 -9.17 -0.93
C ASP A 96 11.08 -9.97 -2.09
N ILE A 97 11.62 -11.16 -1.80
CA ILE A 97 12.14 -12.08 -2.81
C ILE A 97 10.97 -12.65 -3.62
N ASP A 98 9.78 -12.74 -3.02
CA ASP A 98 8.60 -13.27 -3.67
C ASP A 98 7.82 -12.17 -4.40
N ARG A 99 8.00 -12.14 -5.72
CA ARG A 99 7.24 -11.28 -6.64
C ARG A 99 5.72 -11.46 -6.52
N THR A 100 5.24 -12.61 -6.06
CA THR A 100 3.82 -12.88 -5.84
C THR A 100 3.27 -11.99 -4.72
N VAL A 101 4.07 -11.79 -3.67
CA VAL A 101 3.69 -10.94 -2.54
C VAL A 101 3.68 -9.49 -2.96
N ILE A 102 4.73 -9.02 -3.65
CA ILE A 102 4.76 -7.65 -4.23
C ILE A 102 3.52 -7.42 -5.10
N ARG A 103 3.22 -8.34 -6.02
CA ARG A 103 2.04 -8.23 -6.89
C ARG A 103 0.75 -8.11 -6.08
N THR A 104 0.59 -8.93 -5.04
CA THR A 104 -0.60 -8.94 -4.19
C THR A 104 -0.76 -7.62 -3.45
N ASP A 105 0.31 -7.14 -2.83
CA ASP A 105 0.29 -5.90 -2.05
C ASP A 105 0.02 -4.68 -2.94
N ILE A 106 0.70 -4.57 -4.08
CA ILE A 106 0.48 -3.49 -5.04
C ILE A 106 -0.92 -3.56 -5.64
N THR A 107 -1.42 -4.76 -5.98
CA THR A 107 -2.79 -4.90 -6.49
C THR A 107 -3.82 -4.44 -5.45
N ARG A 108 -3.62 -4.82 -4.19
CA ARG A 108 -4.50 -4.38 -3.09
C ARG A 108 -4.47 -2.87 -2.92
N LEU A 109 -3.28 -2.25 -2.95
CA LEU A 109 -3.12 -0.80 -2.88
C LEU A 109 -3.85 -0.09 -4.02
N VAL A 110 -3.70 -0.57 -5.26
CA VAL A 110 -4.37 0.00 -6.43
C VAL A 110 -5.90 -0.12 -6.33
N GLN A 111 -6.40 -1.23 -5.81
CA GLN A 111 -7.84 -1.46 -5.64
C GLN A 111 -8.50 -0.50 -4.66
N LEU A 112 -7.75 0.15 -3.75
CA LEU A 112 -8.30 1.13 -2.82
C LEU A 112 -8.90 2.35 -3.54
N ARG A 113 -8.24 2.81 -4.62
CA ARG A 113 -8.71 3.91 -5.46
C ARG A 113 -8.14 3.82 -6.88
N PRO A 114 -8.68 2.93 -7.73
CA PRO A 114 -8.08 2.58 -9.03
C PRO A 114 -8.17 3.68 -10.09
N ARG A 115 -8.85 4.80 -9.82
CA ARG A 115 -9.01 5.93 -10.75
C ARG A 115 -8.36 7.22 -10.26
N ASP A 116 -7.57 7.15 -9.20
CA ASP A 116 -6.89 8.34 -8.67
C ASP A 116 -5.77 8.81 -9.61
N VAL A 117 -5.67 10.12 -9.82
CA VAL A 117 -4.65 10.74 -10.69
C VAL A 117 -3.24 10.65 -10.08
N ALA A 118 -3.12 10.46 -8.76
CA ALA A 118 -1.85 10.28 -8.07
C ALA A 118 -1.06 9.06 -8.59
N TRP A 119 -1.73 8.09 -9.23
CA TRP A 119 -1.07 6.93 -9.85
C TRP A 119 -0.11 7.31 -10.97
N ASP A 120 -0.42 8.33 -11.76
CA ASP A 120 0.46 8.78 -12.84
C ASP A 120 1.75 9.40 -12.30
N GLU A 121 1.64 10.23 -11.27
CA GLU A 121 2.80 10.81 -10.58
C GLU A 121 3.63 9.74 -9.87
N CYS A 122 2.99 8.80 -9.16
CA CYS A 122 3.66 7.69 -8.50
C CYS A 122 4.46 6.84 -9.51
N ARG A 123 3.85 6.45 -10.64
CA ARG A 123 4.54 5.73 -11.71
C ARG A 123 5.71 6.52 -12.31
N GLY A 124 5.56 7.84 -12.46
CA GLY A 124 6.65 8.75 -12.86
C GLY A 124 7.83 8.66 -11.90
N LYS A 125 7.59 8.92 -10.61
CA LYS A 125 8.64 8.89 -9.57
C LYS A 125 9.32 7.54 -9.43
N LEU A 126 8.59 6.44 -9.55
CA LEU A 126 9.19 5.09 -9.53
C LEU A 126 10.12 4.85 -10.73
N ARG A 127 9.77 5.37 -11.92
CA ARG A 127 10.66 5.30 -13.10
C ARG A 127 11.93 6.13 -12.88
N ASP A 128 11.78 7.34 -12.38
CA ASP A 128 12.91 8.22 -12.08
C ASP A 128 13.84 7.57 -11.05
N LEU A 129 13.27 6.92 -10.03
CA LEU A 129 14.01 6.20 -8.99
C LEU A 129 14.92 5.10 -9.56
N VAL A 130 14.47 4.34 -10.57
CA VAL A 130 15.26 3.25 -11.17
C VAL A 130 16.17 3.68 -12.32
N GLN A 131 15.91 4.84 -12.94
CA GLN A 131 16.66 5.37 -14.09
C GLN A 131 17.79 6.31 -13.70
N ALA A 132 17.59 7.14 -12.67
CA ALA A 132 18.72 7.74 -11.98
C ALA A 132 19.57 6.61 -11.37
N ASP A 133 20.78 6.88 -10.90
CA ASP A 133 21.50 5.93 -10.03
C ASP A 133 20.75 5.63 -8.71
N GLY A 134 19.48 6.05 -8.58
CA GLY A 134 18.67 6.11 -7.38
C GLY A 134 19.05 7.27 -6.48
N GLY A 135 20.03 8.08 -6.90
CA GLY A 135 20.71 9.00 -6.01
C GLY A 135 21.26 8.25 -4.80
N ASP A 136 21.01 8.81 -3.62
CA ASP A 136 21.36 8.21 -2.35
C ASP A 136 20.29 7.23 -1.82
N PHE A 137 19.15 7.09 -2.51
CA PHE A 137 18.03 6.29 -2.04
C PHE A 137 18.45 4.84 -1.75
N PHE A 138 18.96 4.10 -2.74
CA PHE A 138 19.33 2.68 -2.56
C PHE A 138 20.63 2.53 -1.78
N SER A 139 21.59 3.44 -1.99
CA SER A 139 22.92 3.35 -1.38
C SER A 139 22.94 3.71 0.11
N GLN A 140 21.93 4.42 0.60
CA GLN A 140 21.75 4.66 2.04
C GLN A 140 20.89 3.60 2.73
N GLN A 141 20.20 2.72 1.99
CA GLN A 141 19.39 1.65 2.58
C GLN A 141 20.23 0.72 3.46
N ARG A 142 19.64 0.29 4.58
CA ARG A 142 20.29 -0.55 5.57
C ARG A 142 19.56 -1.86 5.75
N VAL A 143 20.34 -2.94 5.81
CA VAL A 143 19.87 -4.28 6.09
C VAL A 143 20.53 -4.83 7.35
N TRP A 144 19.77 -5.59 8.14
CA TRP A 144 20.30 -6.34 9.26
C TRP A 144 21.21 -7.48 8.77
N SER A 145 22.49 -7.41 9.12
CA SER A 145 23.46 -8.46 8.86
C SER A 145 23.40 -9.48 9.99
N ILE A 146 22.92 -10.70 9.72
CA ILE A 146 22.91 -11.80 10.70
C ILE A 146 24.34 -12.14 11.17
N PRO A 147 25.37 -12.23 10.29
CA PRO A 147 26.72 -12.55 10.72
C PRO A 147 27.34 -11.53 11.67
N ASP A 148 27.01 -10.25 11.49
CA ASP A 148 27.65 -9.14 12.22
C ASP A 148 26.77 -8.60 13.36
N GLU A 149 25.52 -9.08 13.47
CA GLU A 149 24.48 -8.54 14.36
C GLU A 149 24.36 -7.00 14.30
N GLU A 150 24.57 -6.45 13.11
CA GLU A 150 24.60 -5.00 12.87
C GLU A 150 23.90 -4.63 11.56
N PHE A 151 23.42 -3.38 11.50
CA PHE A 151 22.90 -2.80 10.26
C PHE A 151 24.02 -2.35 9.35
N ARG A 152 24.11 -2.94 8.16
CA ARG A 152 25.04 -2.53 7.10
C ARG A 152 24.30 -1.93 5.91
N LEU A 153 25.03 -1.16 5.09
CA LEU A 153 24.52 -0.69 3.81
C LEU A 153 24.29 -1.87 2.85
N LEU A 154 23.38 -1.68 1.90
CA LEU A 154 23.18 -2.62 0.81
C LEU A 154 24.45 -2.74 -0.05
N GLN A 155 24.74 -3.97 -0.46
CA GLN A 155 25.76 -4.28 -1.46
C GLN A 155 25.22 -4.03 -2.87
N THR A 156 26.12 -4.02 -3.86
CA THR A 156 25.76 -3.65 -5.25
C THR A 156 24.71 -4.58 -5.86
N ASP A 157 24.81 -5.87 -5.57
CA ASP A 157 23.85 -6.90 -5.98
C ASP A 157 22.49 -6.75 -5.28
N GLU A 158 22.49 -6.42 -3.98
CA GLU A 158 21.26 -6.13 -3.22
C GLU A 158 20.56 -4.87 -3.74
N ILE A 159 21.31 -3.80 -4.05
CA ILE A 159 20.80 -2.59 -4.70
C ILE A 159 20.18 -2.94 -6.06
N GLN A 160 20.83 -3.81 -6.85
CA GLN A 160 20.30 -4.22 -8.14
C GLN A 160 19.01 -5.03 -7.99
N ALA A 161 18.93 -5.91 -6.99
CA ALA A 161 17.72 -6.66 -6.66
C ALA A 161 16.56 -5.74 -6.25
N GLU A 162 16.81 -4.71 -5.44
CA GLU A 162 15.78 -3.71 -5.09
C GLU A 162 15.33 -2.91 -6.32
N LYS A 163 16.26 -2.47 -7.17
CA LYS A 163 15.91 -1.83 -8.45
C LYS A 163 15.04 -2.74 -9.32
N ASP A 164 15.35 -4.03 -9.37
CA ASP A 164 14.56 -5.01 -10.13
C ASP A 164 13.16 -5.22 -9.54
N ASN A 165 13.02 -5.18 -8.22
CA ASN A 165 11.73 -5.23 -7.57
C ASN A 165 10.90 -3.97 -7.85
N ILE A 166 11.50 -2.77 -7.82
CA ILE A 166 10.79 -1.54 -8.21
C ILE A 166 10.38 -1.58 -9.69
N ARG A 167 11.22 -2.11 -10.58
CA ARG A 167 10.83 -2.36 -11.98
C ARG A 167 9.64 -3.31 -12.07
N TYR A 168 9.60 -4.32 -11.22
CA TYR A 168 8.47 -5.24 -11.13
C TYR A 168 7.19 -4.55 -10.61
N VAL A 169 7.28 -3.66 -9.61
CA VAL A 169 6.16 -2.82 -9.16
C VAL A 169 5.61 -1.99 -10.33
N ILE A 170 6.48 -1.30 -11.08
CA ILE A 170 6.08 -0.52 -12.26
C ILE A 170 5.38 -1.42 -13.29
N HIS A 171 5.89 -2.63 -13.53
CA HIS A 171 5.26 -3.60 -14.42
C HIS A 171 3.85 -4.01 -13.95
N VAL A 172 3.66 -4.28 -12.65
CA VAL A 172 2.35 -4.60 -12.08
C VAL A 172 1.37 -3.44 -12.26
N LEU A 173 1.82 -2.20 -11.99
CA LEU A 173 1.00 -1.00 -12.15
C LEU A 173 0.62 -0.79 -13.63
N ASN A 174 1.58 -0.87 -14.55
CA ASN A 174 1.32 -0.70 -15.98
C ASN A 174 0.33 -1.75 -16.48
N ASN A 175 0.53 -3.03 -16.16
CA ASN A 175 -0.45 -4.05 -16.55
C ASN A 175 -1.85 -3.73 -16.00
N PHE A 176 -1.98 -3.27 -14.76
CA PHE A 176 -3.28 -2.94 -14.20
C PHE A 176 -3.99 -1.81 -14.98
N PHE A 177 -3.28 -0.73 -15.32
CA PHE A 177 -3.86 0.43 -15.99
C PHE A 177 -3.96 0.25 -17.51
N ASP A 178 -3.02 -0.43 -18.13
CA ASP A 178 -2.93 -0.63 -19.58
C ASP A 178 -3.82 -1.80 -20.05
N ASP A 179 -3.92 -2.91 -19.29
CA ASP A 179 -4.90 -3.98 -19.59
C ASP A 179 -6.35 -3.49 -19.37
N GLY A 180 -6.53 -2.45 -18.55
CA GLY A 180 -7.79 -1.74 -18.38
C GLY A 180 -8.25 -1.03 -19.64
N ALA A 181 -7.33 -0.59 -20.50
CA ALA A 181 -7.65 0.07 -21.78
C ALA A 181 -8.15 -0.91 -22.86
N HIS A 182 -7.78 -2.20 -22.77
CA HIS A 182 -8.27 -3.25 -23.67
C HIS A 182 -9.44 -4.07 -23.09
N THR A 183 -9.75 -3.91 -21.80
CA THR A 183 -10.79 -4.67 -21.10
C THR A 183 -11.86 -3.77 -20.47
N ILE A 184 -12.17 -2.63 -21.11
CA ILE A 184 -13.28 -1.75 -20.74
C ILE A 184 -14.62 -2.46 -21.02
N MET A 185 -14.99 -3.44 -20.19
CA MET A 185 -16.38 -3.75 -19.79
C MET A 185 -16.51 -5.01 -18.91
N GLY A 186 -15.53 -5.92 -18.89
CA GLY A 186 -15.82 -7.31 -18.49
C GLY A 186 -15.53 -7.74 -17.04
N ARG A 187 -14.63 -7.05 -16.31
CA ARG A 187 -14.08 -7.57 -15.04
C ARG A 187 -14.47 -6.82 -13.77
N LEU A 188 -14.81 -5.52 -13.86
CA LEU A 188 -15.25 -4.77 -12.67
C LEU A 188 -16.65 -5.19 -12.21
N ASP A 189 -17.53 -5.63 -13.12
CA ASP A 189 -18.87 -6.14 -12.75
C ASP A 189 -18.82 -7.50 -12.04
N ARG A 190 -17.79 -8.31 -12.26
CA ARG A 190 -17.71 -9.65 -11.64
C ARG A 190 -17.36 -9.59 -10.15
N PHE A 191 -16.77 -8.49 -9.66
CA PHE A 191 -16.39 -8.33 -8.26
C PHE A 191 -17.36 -7.47 -7.44
N LEU A 192 -18.17 -6.62 -8.08
CA LEU A 192 -19.19 -5.79 -7.41
C LEU A 192 -20.59 -6.43 -7.37
N GLY A 193 -20.78 -7.60 -7.98
CA GLY A 193 -22.07 -8.26 -8.13
C GLY A 193 -22.42 -9.28 -7.04
N ARG A 194 -22.65 -8.84 -5.79
CA ARG A 194 -23.52 -9.63 -4.87
C ARG A 194 -24.20 -8.78 -3.79
N CYS A 195 -25.09 -7.88 -4.20
CA CYS A 195 -26.19 -7.44 -3.34
C CYS A 195 -27.44 -8.29 -3.65
N PRO A 196 -27.93 -9.14 -2.73
CA PRO A 196 -29.20 -9.83 -2.91
C PRO A 196 -30.35 -8.85 -2.73
N GLY A 197 -31.06 -8.60 -3.85
CA GLY A 197 -32.42 -8.06 -4.01
C GLY A 197 -33.09 -7.32 -2.84
N ARG A 198 -33.22 -5.99 -2.97
CA ARG A 198 -34.42 -5.30 -2.47
C ARG A 198 -35.52 -5.45 -3.52
N LYS A 199 -36.55 -6.24 -3.19
CA LYS A 199 -37.83 -6.18 -3.92
C LYS A 199 -38.44 -4.80 -3.68
N LEU A 200 -38.48 -3.96 -4.73
CA LEU A 200 -39.50 -2.94 -4.86
C LEU A 200 -40.85 -3.68 -5.00
N LYS A 201 -41.72 -3.55 -4.00
CA LYS A 201 -43.11 -3.95 -4.13
C LYS A 201 -43.85 -2.73 -4.65
N ASP A 202 -44.28 -2.83 -5.90
CA ASP A 202 -45.08 -1.81 -6.56
C ASP A 202 -46.39 -1.56 -5.81
N LYS A 203 -46.72 -0.27 -5.82
CA LYS A 203 -47.98 0.35 -5.42
C LYS A 203 -49.10 -0.23 -6.29
N ALA A 204 -50.12 -0.80 -5.66
CA ALA A 204 -51.45 -0.95 -6.27
C ALA A 204 -52.43 -0.14 -5.42
N GLU A 205 -52.94 0.93 -6.00
CA GLU A 205 -54.13 1.66 -5.56
C GLU A 205 -55.40 0.89 -5.92
N GLN A 206 -56.51 1.30 -5.28
CA GLN A 206 -57.92 0.91 -5.46
C GLN A 206 -58.36 -0.33 -4.67
N GLU A 207 -59.43 -0.31 -3.87
CA GLU A 207 -60.58 0.59 -3.82
C GLU A 207 -61.31 0.46 -2.46
N GLN A 208 -61.90 1.56 -1.99
CA GLN A 208 -62.94 1.55 -0.96
C GLN A 208 -64.22 0.93 -1.54
N GLN A 209 -64.93 0.14 -0.75
CA GLN A 209 -66.40 0.13 -0.75
C GLN A 209 -66.94 -0.45 0.56
N VAL A 210 -67.60 0.47 1.30
CA VAL A 210 -68.75 0.37 2.23
C VAL A 210 -68.85 -0.86 3.15
#